data_AF-A0A9W4GU15-F1
#
_entry.id   AF-A0A9W4GU15-F1
#
_cell.length_a   1.000
_cell.length_b   1.000
_cell.length_c   1.000
_cell.angle_alpha   90.00
_cell.angle_beta   90.00
_cell.angle_gamma   90.00
#
_symmetry.space_group_name_H-M   'P 1'
#
loop_
_entity.id
_entity.type
_entity.pdbx_description
1 polymer ?
#
loop_
_entity_poly.entity_id
_entity_poly.type
_entity_poly.pdbx_seq_one_letter_code
_entity_poly.pdbx_strand_id
1 'polypeptide(L)'
;MTATAPTEPAYDVLVVGGTGVDTIVLVDELAVPGGDSLGVPPIRDYVAHTGNGVALGFHALGLTTKFVDFLGDDPQGRMILGRYATAGLDFSHLPAPAGTPRSVNLVDREGRRFSFYDGRHPDGLRLPRDFYLPHLERARHVHVSRSPHAEAVFADAVRLGRTVSTDLHAWDGEDSSVHPWAYGADLVFLSAASVGERIPAVMRQILEHGRAALVVATDGAAGCHVLERGDSAPRHFPAVTPERPVVDSNGAGDAFLTAFLHSRFSGAPLDACVLAGSVSGAYACGSPGTHEELISAAALAAAVERAEHTGPGVPVR
;
A
#
# COMPACT_ATOMS: atom_id res chain seq x y z
N MET A 1 -33.67 -22.16 -9.16
CA MET A 1 -32.29 -21.69 -9.39
C MET A 1 -31.43 -22.31 -8.31
N THR A 2 -30.66 -23.33 -8.67
CA THR A 2 -29.76 -24.06 -7.77
C THR A 2 -28.62 -23.14 -7.35
N ALA A 3 -28.53 -22.83 -6.06
CA ALA A 3 -27.37 -22.17 -5.48
C ALA A 3 -26.13 -23.03 -5.75
N THR A 4 -25.22 -22.52 -6.56
CA THR A 4 -23.89 -23.08 -6.74
C THR A 4 -23.19 -23.09 -5.37
N ALA A 5 -22.66 -24.26 -4.99
CA ALA A 5 -21.84 -24.38 -3.78
C ALA A 5 -20.70 -23.34 -3.82
N PRO A 6 -20.30 -22.77 -2.66
CA PRO A 6 -19.21 -21.79 -2.64
C PRO A 6 -17.94 -22.45 -3.19
N THR A 7 -17.46 -21.95 -4.33
CA THR A 7 -16.19 -22.34 -4.92
C THR A 7 -15.09 -22.07 -3.89
N GLU A 8 -14.20 -23.04 -3.64
CA GLU A 8 -13.04 -22.81 -2.78
C GLU A 8 -12.27 -21.55 -3.23
N PRO A 9 -11.78 -20.72 -2.30
CA PRO A 9 -10.99 -19.55 -2.65
C PRO A 9 -9.74 -19.98 -3.43
N ALA A 10 -9.54 -19.36 -4.60
CA ALA A 10 -8.39 -19.59 -5.45
C ALA A 10 -7.25 -18.60 -5.20
N TYR A 11 -7.54 -17.50 -4.52
CA TYR A 11 -6.58 -16.44 -4.19
C TYR A 11 -6.57 -16.21 -2.68
N ASP A 12 -5.39 -16.05 -2.12
CA ASP A 12 -5.25 -15.57 -0.75
C ASP A 12 -5.67 -14.10 -0.68
N VAL A 13 -5.24 -13.30 -1.67
CA VAL A 13 -5.57 -11.87 -1.75
C VAL A 13 -5.95 -11.46 -3.17
N LEU A 14 -7.01 -10.66 -3.28
CA LEU A 14 -7.31 -9.82 -4.46
C LEU A 14 -6.92 -8.38 -4.16
N VAL A 15 -6.05 -7.79 -4.96
CA VAL A 15 -5.74 -6.35 -4.95
C VAL A 15 -6.53 -5.67 -6.07
N VAL A 16 -7.13 -4.51 -5.78
CA VAL A 16 -7.97 -3.76 -6.74
C VAL A 16 -7.52 -2.31 -6.83
N GLY A 17 -7.15 -1.89 -8.04
CA GLY A 17 -6.76 -0.51 -8.35
C GLY A 17 -5.33 -0.16 -7.93
N GLY A 18 -4.85 1.01 -8.34
CA GLY A 18 -3.59 1.58 -7.87
C GLY A 18 -2.33 1.10 -8.59
N THR A 19 -2.40 0.80 -9.89
CA THR A 19 -1.21 0.65 -10.75
C THR A 19 -0.82 1.97 -11.43
N GLY A 20 0.45 2.11 -11.80
CA GLY A 20 0.94 3.25 -12.59
C GLY A 20 2.47 3.35 -12.60
N VAL A 21 2.97 4.48 -13.10
CA VAL A 21 4.41 4.74 -13.22
C VAL A 21 4.79 6.04 -12.51
N ASP A 22 5.81 5.98 -11.66
CA ASP A 22 6.40 7.15 -11.02
C ASP A 22 7.69 7.55 -11.74
N THR A 23 7.76 8.81 -12.17
CA THR A 23 8.99 9.45 -12.65
C THR A 23 9.63 10.19 -11.48
N ILE A 24 10.81 9.77 -11.04
CA ILE A 24 11.52 10.40 -9.92
C ILE A 24 12.60 11.35 -10.45
N VAL A 25 12.51 12.60 -10.00
CA VAL A 25 13.46 13.68 -10.30
C VAL A 25 14.11 14.15 -9.01
N LEU A 26 15.42 13.96 -8.90
CA LEU A 26 16.19 14.43 -7.76
C LEU A 26 16.55 15.91 -7.96
N VAL A 27 16.21 16.74 -6.97
CA VAL A 27 16.47 18.18 -6.96
C VAL A 27 17.25 18.57 -5.70
N ASP A 28 17.89 19.73 -5.73
CA ASP A 28 18.63 20.21 -4.57
C ASP A 28 17.70 20.66 -3.43
N GLU A 29 16.58 21.26 -3.79
CA GLU A 29 15.54 21.75 -2.88
C GLU A 29 14.18 21.65 -3.59
N LEU A 30 13.10 21.42 -2.83
CA LEU A 30 11.73 21.53 -3.32
C LEU A 30 11.33 23.00 -3.56
N ALA A 31 11.91 23.59 -4.60
CA ALA A 31 11.56 24.89 -5.13
C ALA A 31 11.52 24.80 -6.66
N VAL A 32 10.69 25.64 -7.30
CA VAL A 32 10.76 25.80 -8.77
C VAL A 32 11.99 26.67 -9.07
N PRO A 33 13.07 26.13 -9.67
CA PRO A 33 14.26 26.92 -9.96
C PRO A 33 13.93 27.96 -11.03
N GLY A 34 14.57 29.13 -10.97
CA GLY A 34 14.46 30.12 -12.05
C GLY A 34 15.15 29.67 -13.34
N GLY A 35 14.73 30.22 -14.48
CA GLY A 35 15.28 29.92 -15.80
C GLY A 35 14.49 28.85 -16.58
N ASP A 36 14.95 28.52 -17.79
CA ASP A 36 14.22 27.64 -18.72
C ASP A 36 14.62 26.16 -18.61
N SER A 37 15.77 25.85 -18.00
CA SER A 37 16.23 24.47 -17.81
C SER A 37 17.21 24.36 -16.64
N LEU A 38 17.14 23.26 -15.89
CA LEU A 38 18.08 22.86 -14.85
C LEU A 38 18.61 21.46 -15.17
N GLY A 39 19.93 21.30 -15.16
CA GLY A 39 20.54 19.97 -15.24
C GLY A 39 20.33 19.22 -13.91
N VAL A 40 19.79 18.00 -14.00
CA VAL A 40 19.56 17.11 -12.86
C VAL A 40 20.27 15.76 -13.07
N PRO A 41 20.49 14.96 -12.02
CA PRO A 41 20.88 13.56 -12.17
C PRO A 41 19.90 12.76 -13.06
N PRO A 42 20.25 11.54 -13.49
CA PRO A 42 19.36 10.73 -14.33
C PRO A 42 17.95 10.60 -13.75
N ILE A 43 16.97 11.02 -14.54
CA ILE A 43 15.53 10.83 -14.27
C ILE A 43 15.20 9.35 -14.51
N ARG A 44 14.49 8.74 -13.56
CA ARG A 44 14.13 7.32 -13.62
C ARG A 44 12.63 7.13 -13.51
N ASP A 45 12.12 6.20 -14.29
CA ASP A 45 10.75 5.72 -14.20
C ASP A 45 10.73 4.40 -13.43
N TYR A 46 9.72 4.24 -12.56
CA TYR A 46 9.49 3.02 -11.77
C TYR A 46 8.03 2.60 -11.91
N VAL A 47 7.77 1.30 -12.02
CA VAL A 47 6.41 0.78 -11.86
C VAL A 47 6.05 0.90 -10.38
N ALA A 48 5.06 1.73 -10.09
CA ALA A 48 4.82 2.25 -8.75
C ALA A 48 3.32 2.34 -8.44
N HIS A 49 2.95 3.24 -7.53
CA HIS A 49 1.65 3.34 -6.86
C HIS A 49 1.35 2.19 -5.89
N THR A 50 0.39 2.43 -4.99
CA THR A 50 0.13 1.56 -3.83
C THR A 50 -0.36 0.16 -4.21
N GLY A 51 -1.26 0.05 -5.20
CA GLY A 51 -1.80 -1.25 -5.62
C GLY A 51 -0.72 -2.17 -6.15
N ASN A 52 0.22 -1.62 -6.91
CA ASN A 52 1.42 -2.32 -7.34
C ASN A 52 2.27 -2.78 -6.14
N GLY A 53 2.54 -1.89 -5.18
CA GLY A 53 3.33 -2.19 -3.99
C GLY A 53 2.73 -3.31 -3.16
N VAL A 54 1.42 -3.22 -2.91
CA VAL A 54 0.66 -4.19 -2.14
C VAL A 54 0.59 -5.54 -2.87
N ALA A 55 0.29 -5.55 -4.18
CA ALA A 55 0.22 -6.78 -4.96
C ALA A 55 1.56 -7.50 -5.05
N LEU A 56 2.63 -6.78 -5.37
CA LEU A 56 3.97 -7.37 -5.44
C LEU A 56 4.47 -7.77 -4.04
N GLY A 57 4.15 -7.00 -2.99
CA GLY A 57 4.53 -7.32 -1.61
C GLY A 57 3.89 -8.63 -1.12
N PHE A 58 2.59 -8.82 -1.34
CA PHE A 58 1.94 -10.10 -1.05
C PHE A 58 2.51 -11.26 -1.86
N HIS A 59 2.76 -11.03 -3.15
CA HIS A 59 3.37 -12.03 -4.03
C HIS A 59 4.79 -12.42 -3.60
N ALA A 60 5.62 -11.46 -3.21
CA ALA A 60 6.98 -11.70 -2.69
C ALA A 60 6.97 -12.49 -1.36
N LEU A 61 5.92 -12.28 -0.55
CA LEU A 61 5.67 -13.05 0.68
C LEU A 61 5.03 -14.42 0.41
N GLY A 62 4.85 -14.81 -0.86
CA GLY A 62 4.39 -16.15 -1.25
C GLY A 62 2.87 -16.36 -1.19
N LEU A 63 2.08 -15.29 -1.05
CA LEU A 63 0.62 -15.37 -1.14
C LEU A 63 0.17 -15.48 -2.59
N THR A 64 -0.83 -16.32 -2.85
CA THR A 64 -1.50 -16.42 -4.16
C THR A 64 -2.27 -15.13 -4.41
N THR A 65 -1.68 -14.24 -5.21
CA THR A 65 -2.15 -12.85 -5.35
C THR A 65 -2.74 -12.61 -6.73
N LYS A 66 -3.99 -12.15 -6.76
CA LYS A 66 -4.65 -11.62 -7.96
C LYS A 66 -4.61 -10.11 -7.91
N PHE A 67 -4.27 -9.45 -9.02
CA PHE A 67 -4.33 -7.99 -9.15
C PHE A 67 -5.21 -7.58 -10.33
N VAL A 68 -6.07 -6.57 -10.14
CA VAL A 68 -6.92 -6.03 -11.21
C VAL A 68 -6.95 -4.50 -11.23
N ASP A 69 -6.92 -3.91 -12.42
CA ASP A 69 -7.00 -2.45 -12.62
C ASP A 69 -7.39 -2.06 -14.07
N PHE A 70 -7.42 -0.78 -14.36
CA PHE A 70 -7.37 -0.20 -15.70
C PHE A 70 -5.93 0.04 -16.15
N LEU A 71 -5.65 -0.16 -17.44
CA LEU A 71 -4.31 0.07 -18.00
C LEU A 71 -4.38 0.65 -19.41
N GLY A 72 -3.55 1.66 -19.71
CA GLY A 72 -3.44 2.26 -21.03
C GLY A 72 -2.65 1.40 -22.00
N ASP A 73 -2.96 1.48 -23.30
CA ASP A 73 -2.11 0.95 -24.37
C ASP A 73 -1.04 1.99 -24.76
N ASP A 74 -0.09 2.19 -23.85
CA ASP A 74 0.97 3.19 -23.95
C ASP A 74 2.32 2.63 -23.44
N PRO A 75 3.46 3.34 -23.61
CA PRO A 75 4.75 2.87 -23.12
C PRO A 75 4.77 2.54 -21.63
N GLN A 76 4.06 3.30 -20.80
CA GLN A 76 3.94 3.05 -19.35
C GLN A 76 3.18 1.75 -19.08
N GLY A 77 2.08 1.50 -19.80
CA GLY A 77 1.32 0.26 -19.70
C GLY A 77 2.16 -0.96 -20.10
N ARG A 78 2.95 -0.85 -21.17
CA ARG A 78 3.90 -1.91 -21.57
C ARG A 78 4.98 -2.17 -20.52
N MET A 79 5.48 -1.14 -19.85
CA MET A 79 6.44 -1.27 -18.74
C MET A 79 5.84 -2.06 -17.58
N ILE A 80 4.60 -1.74 -17.19
CA ILE A 80 3.84 -2.44 -16.15
C ILE A 80 3.65 -3.92 -16.50
N LEU A 81 3.16 -4.21 -17.71
CA LEU A 81 2.95 -5.59 -18.17
C LEU A 81 4.27 -6.39 -18.20
N GLY A 82 5.36 -5.79 -18.64
CA GLY A 82 6.68 -6.42 -18.65
C GLY A 82 7.17 -6.78 -17.24
N ARG A 83 6.96 -5.89 -16.26
CA ARG A 83 7.31 -6.16 -14.86
C ARG A 83 6.48 -7.30 -14.29
N TYR A 84 5.15 -7.27 -14.47
CA TYR A 84 4.27 -8.30 -13.92
C TYR A 84 4.50 -9.67 -14.56
N ALA A 85 4.77 -9.72 -15.87
CA ALA A 85 5.17 -10.94 -16.54
C ALA A 85 6.49 -11.50 -15.98
N THR A 86 7.48 -10.64 -15.73
CA THR A 86 8.77 -11.04 -15.15
C THR A 86 8.62 -11.55 -13.71
N ALA A 87 7.79 -10.90 -12.91
CA ALA A 87 7.51 -11.29 -11.54
C ALA A 87 6.61 -12.54 -11.43
N GLY A 88 5.87 -12.89 -12.50
CA GLY A 88 4.85 -13.93 -12.47
C GLY A 88 3.59 -13.53 -11.69
N LEU A 89 3.28 -12.24 -11.61
CA LEU A 89 2.08 -11.73 -10.92
C LEU A 89 0.84 -11.92 -11.80
N ASP A 90 -0.23 -12.52 -11.25
CA ASP A 90 -1.51 -12.67 -11.97
C ASP A 90 -2.26 -11.34 -12.03
N PHE A 91 -2.07 -10.61 -13.13
CA PHE A 91 -2.69 -9.33 -13.40
C PHE A 91 -3.73 -9.42 -14.52
N SER A 92 -4.93 -8.90 -14.28
CA SER A 92 -5.96 -8.72 -15.31
C SER A 92 -6.40 -7.27 -15.36
N HIS A 93 -6.53 -6.72 -16.57
CA HIS A 93 -6.86 -5.31 -16.72
C HIS A 93 -7.93 -5.07 -17.77
N LEU A 94 -8.60 -3.93 -17.61
CA LEU A 94 -9.42 -3.34 -18.64
C LEU A 94 -8.66 -2.21 -19.35
N PRO A 95 -8.93 -1.96 -20.64
CA PRO A 95 -8.31 -0.84 -21.35
C PRO A 95 -8.67 0.50 -20.69
N ALA A 96 -7.68 1.39 -20.57
CA ALA A 96 -7.83 2.77 -20.14
C ALA A 96 -7.56 3.71 -21.33
N PRO A 97 -8.59 4.16 -22.08
CA PRO A 97 -8.38 4.99 -23.27
C PRO A 97 -7.66 6.31 -23.00
N ALA A 98 -7.77 6.83 -21.77
CA ALA A 98 -7.09 8.05 -21.35
C ALA A 98 -5.59 7.86 -21.03
N GLY A 99 -5.11 6.61 -20.98
CA GLY A 99 -3.74 6.25 -20.69
C GLY A 99 -3.53 5.71 -19.27
N THR A 100 -2.30 5.27 -19.03
CA THR A 100 -1.81 4.71 -17.77
C THR A 100 -1.54 5.82 -16.75
N PRO A 101 -2.08 5.75 -15.51
CA PRO A 101 -1.80 6.72 -14.46
C PRO A 101 -0.31 6.86 -14.18
N ARG A 102 0.13 8.06 -13.85
CA ARG A 102 1.53 8.33 -13.54
C ARG A 102 1.70 9.46 -12.54
N SER A 103 2.89 9.57 -11.97
CA SER A 103 3.29 10.76 -11.23
C SER A 103 4.68 11.23 -11.63
N VAL A 104 4.96 12.52 -11.40
CA VAL A 104 6.32 13.08 -11.43
C VAL A 104 6.64 13.57 -10.03
N ASN A 105 7.61 12.92 -9.39
CA ASN A 105 8.00 13.18 -8.02
C ASN A 105 9.31 13.96 -7.98
N LEU A 106 9.26 15.17 -7.42
CA LEU A 106 10.45 15.89 -7.02
C LEU A 106 10.86 15.41 -5.63
N VAL A 107 12.12 15.03 -5.47
CA VAL A 107 12.70 14.60 -4.18
C VAL A 107 13.94 15.43 -3.90
N ASP A 108 13.97 16.10 -2.74
CA ASP A 108 15.11 16.91 -2.33
C ASP A 108 16.15 16.11 -1.53
N ARG A 109 17.24 16.79 -1.13
CA ARG A 109 18.35 16.17 -0.37
C ARG A 109 17.94 15.68 1.00
N GLU A 110 16.91 16.27 1.59
CA GLU A 110 16.34 15.86 2.87
C GLU A 110 15.35 14.70 2.71
N GLY A 111 15.10 14.23 1.48
CA GLY A 111 14.17 13.16 1.17
C GLY A 111 12.70 13.59 1.18
N ARG A 112 12.42 14.89 1.30
CA ARG A 112 11.05 15.41 1.17
C ARG A 112 10.62 15.25 -0.27
N ARG A 113 9.33 14.97 -0.47
CA ARG A 113 8.75 14.70 -1.78
C ARG A 113 7.58 15.61 -2.08
N PHE A 114 7.53 16.13 -3.30
CA PHE A 114 6.35 16.73 -3.89
C PHE A 114 5.95 15.95 -5.16
N SER A 115 4.69 15.57 -5.28
CA SER A 115 4.19 14.74 -6.38
C SER A 115 3.24 15.51 -7.29
N PHE A 116 3.56 15.57 -8.57
CA PHE A 116 2.61 15.93 -9.63
C PHE A 116 1.91 14.66 -10.09
N TYR A 117 0.72 14.42 -9.56
CA TYR A 117 -0.06 13.23 -9.87
C TYR A 117 -0.96 13.44 -11.09
N ASP A 118 -0.82 12.56 -12.08
CA ASP A 118 -1.63 12.48 -13.29
C ASP A 118 -2.43 11.16 -13.27
N GLY A 119 -3.65 11.23 -12.74
CA GLY A 119 -4.51 10.06 -12.59
C GLY A 119 -5.01 9.47 -13.92
N ARG A 120 -4.90 10.20 -15.04
CA ARG A 120 -5.39 9.89 -16.40
C ARG A 120 -6.88 9.59 -16.56
N HIS A 121 -7.46 8.80 -15.68
CA HIS A 121 -8.81 8.30 -15.80
C HIS A 121 -9.85 9.43 -15.65
N PRO A 122 -10.92 9.40 -16.45
CA PRO A 122 -11.99 10.39 -16.32
C PRO A 122 -12.76 10.20 -15.01
N ASP A 123 -13.32 11.30 -14.51
CA ASP A 123 -14.25 11.27 -13.39
C ASP A 123 -15.43 10.34 -13.70
N GLY A 124 -15.88 9.61 -12.67
CA GLY A 124 -16.98 8.66 -12.80
C GLY A 124 -16.61 7.32 -13.45
N LEU A 125 -15.37 7.10 -13.91
CA LEU A 125 -14.92 5.76 -14.30
C LEU A 125 -15.07 4.80 -13.10
N ARG A 126 -15.62 3.61 -13.35
CA ARG A 126 -15.82 2.56 -12.34
C ARG A 126 -15.45 1.21 -12.94
N LEU A 127 -14.83 0.35 -12.14
CA LEU A 127 -14.61 -1.04 -12.53
C LEU A 127 -15.97 -1.73 -12.71
N PRO A 128 -16.24 -2.34 -13.87
CA PRO A 128 -17.45 -3.10 -14.10
C PRO A 128 -17.55 -4.28 -13.12
N ARG A 129 -18.75 -4.45 -12.55
CA ARG A 129 -19.01 -5.51 -11.57
C ARG A 129 -18.79 -6.90 -12.14
N ASP A 130 -19.19 -7.14 -13.37
CA ASP A 130 -18.95 -8.40 -14.10
C ASP A 130 -17.47 -8.71 -14.33
N PHE A 131 -16.61 -7.69 -14.33
CA PHE A 131 -15.15 -7.87 -14.40
C PHE A 131 -14.54 -8.27 -13.05
N TYR A 132 -14.80 -7.52 -11.96
CA TYR A 132 -14.14 -7.79 -10.67
C TYR A 132 -14.82 -8.89 -9.84
N LEU A 133 -16.14 -9.08 -9.96
CA LEU A 133 -16.91 -9.97 -9.09
C LEU A 133 -16.45 -11.44 -9.16
N PRO A 134 -16.14 -12.03 -10.33
CA PRO A 134 -15.63 -13.40 -10.40
C PRO A 134 -14.31 -13.61 -9.63
N HIS A 135 -13.44 -12.59 -9.61
CA HIS A 135 -12.19 -12.65 -8.84
C HIS A 135 -12.45 -12.49 -7.35
N LEU A 136 -13.35 -11.56 -6.99
CA LEU A 136 -13.76 -11.29 -5.61
C LEU A 136 -14.41 -12.52 -4.94
N GLU A 137 -15.25 -13.24 -5.67
CA GLU A 137 -15.88 -14.49 -5.19
C GLU A 137 -14.84 -15.57 -4.85
N ARG A 138 -13.66 -15.53 -5.47
CA ARG A 138 -12.58 -16.51 -5.32
C ARG A 138 -11.46 -16.04 -4.38
N ALA A 139 -11.56 -14.86 -3.77
CA ALA A 139 -10.55 -14.33 -2.86
C ALA A 139 -10.88 -14.62 -1.38
N ARG A 140 -9.87 -14.86 -0.55
CA ARG A 140 -10.04 -14.92 0.91
C ARG A 140 -10.08 -13.51 1.53
N HIS A 141 -9.20 -12.64 1.07
CA HIS A 141 -9.08 -11.23 1.46
C HIS A 141 -9.06 -10.31 0.24
N VAL A 142 -9.47 -9.06 0.43
CA VAL A 142 -9.46 -8.04 -0.62
C VAL A 142 -8.74 -6.80 -0.12
N HIS A 143 -7.74 -6.33 -0.86
CA HIS A 143 -7.19 -5.00 -0.66
C HIS A 143 -7.74 -4.06 -1.73
N VAL A 144 -8.39 -2.97 -1.31
CA VAL A 144 -8.92 -1.95 -2.22
C VAL A 144 -8.03 -0.72 -2.08
N SER A 145 -7.24 -0.42 -3.10
CA SER A 145 -6.43 0.78 -3.12
C SER A 145 -7.30 2.04 -3.24
N ARG A 146 -6.77 3.19 -2.82
CA ARG A 146 -7.46 4.49 -2.87
C ARG A 146 -7.60 5.03 -4.30
N SER A 147 -8.38 4.34 -5.12
CA SER A 147 -8.63 4.64 -6.53
C SER A 147 -10.14 4.73 -6.78
N PRO A 148 -10.69 5.88 -7.25
CA PRO A 148 -12.13 6.09 -7.38
C PRO A 148 -12.88 5.02 -8.17
N HIS A 149 -12.22 4.40 -9.15
CA HIS A 149 -12.84 3.35 -9.96
C HIS A 149 -13.07 2.04 -9.18
N ALA A 150 -12.39 1.82 -8.06
CA ALA A 150 -12.46 0.60 -7.24
C ALA A 150 -13.45 0.70 -6.07
N GLU A 151 -14.00 1.89 -5.80
CA GLU A 151 -14.89 2.18 -4.66
C GLU A 151 -16.06 1.18 -4.51
N ALA A 152 -16.69 0.80 -5.62
CA ALA A 152 -17.85 -0.09 -5.62
C ALA A 152 -17.55 -1.51 -5.09
N VAL A 153 -16.26 -1.91 -5.06
CA VAL A 153 -15.85 -3.25 -4.59
C VAL A 153 -16.17 -3.46 -3.11
N PHE A 154 -16.13 -2.42 -2.27
CA PHE A 154 -16.44 -2.53 -0.85
C PHE A 154 -17.81 -3.17 -0.62
N ALA A 155 -18.85 -2.68 -1.30
CA ALA A 155 -20.22 -3.17 -1.10
C ALA A 155 -20.38 -4.67 -1.44
N ASP A 156 -19.76 -5.12 -2.52
CA ASP A 156 -19.80 -6.54 -2.90
C ASP A 156 -18.93 -7.42 -2.01
N ALA A 157 -17.77 -6.93 -1.56
CA ALA A 157 -16.92 -7.67 -0.63
C ALA A 157 -17.64 -7.94 0.69
N VAL A 158 -18.35 -6.93 1.21
CA VAL A 158 -19.21 -7.05 2.39
C VAL A 158 -20.33 -8.06 2.16
N ARG A 159 -21.04 -7.98 1.03
CA ARG A 159 -22.13 -8.90 0.68
C ARG A 159 -21.66 -10.37 0.62
N LEU A 160 -20.42 -10.60 0.20
CA LEU A 160 -19.80 -11.92 0.09
C LEU A 160 -19.09 -12.36 1.39
N GLY A 161 -19.08 -11.52 2.43
CA GLY A 161 -18.38 -11.81 3.68
C GLY A 161 -16.86 -11.89 3.53
N ARG A 162 -16.29 -11.18 2.55
CA ARG A 162 -14.83 -11.08 2.39
C ARG A 162 -14.28 -10.02 3.35
N THR A 163 -13.13 -10.31 3.94
CA THR A 163 -12.40 -9.32 4.73
C THR A 163 -11.74 -8.31 3.80
N VAL A 164 -11.76 -7.04 4.18
CA VAL A 164 -11.26 -5.95 3.33
C VAL A 164 -10.21 -5.11 4.05
N SER A 165 -9.10 -4.81 3.37
CA SER A 165 -8.14 -3.79 3.78
C SER A 165 -8.04 -2.63 2.79
N THR A 166 -7.54 -1.50 3.26
CA THR A 166 -7.23 -0.32 2.45
C THR A 166 -6.04 0.43 3.05
N ASP A 167 -5.31 1.18 2.23
CA ASP A 167 -4.43 2.26 2.68
C ASP A 167 -5.05 3.61 2.30
N LEU A 168 -5.13 4.54 3.26
CA LEU A 168 -5.63 5.90 3.06
C LEU A 168 -4.53 6.89 2.67
N HIS A 169 -3.26 6.44 2.68
CA HIS A 169 -2.08 7.28 2.53
C HIS A 169 -2.05 8.37 3.61
N ALA A 170 -1.56 9.56 3.27
CA ALA A 170 -1.49 10.71 4.16
C ALA A 170 -2.82 11.49 4.20
N TRP A 171 -3.95 10.80 4.41
CA TRP A 171 -5.25 11.44 4.64
C TRP A 171 -5.23 12.23 5.96
N ASP A 172 -5.79 13.43 5.96
CA ASP A 172 -5.76 14.38 7.07
C ASP A 172 -6.92 14.24 8.06
N GLY A 173 -7.86 13.33 7.79
CA GLY A 173 -9.08 13.10 8.57
C GLY A 173 -10.27 13.98 8.19
N GLU A 174 -10.09 14.91 7.25
CA GLU A 174 -11.06 15.97 6.93
C GLU A 174 -11.66 15.82 5.52
N ASP A 175 -10.88 15.37 4.54
CA ASP A 175 -11.40 15.18 3.18
C ASP A 175 -12.45 14.06 3.12
N SER A 176 -13.71 14.47 3.00
CA SER A 176 -14.85 13.57 2.89
C SER A 176 -14.84 12.67 1.66
N SER A 177 -14.06 12.99 0.62
CA SER A 177 -13.92 12.14 -0.56
C SER A 177 -13.29 10.79 -0.21
N VAL A 178 -12.53 10.69 0.90
CA VAL A 178 -11.84 9.48 1.35
C VAL A 178 -12.74 8.57 2.19
N HIS A 179 -13.90 9.05 2.63
CA HIS A 179 -14.83 8.31 3.49
C HIS A 179 -15.20 6.91 2.99
N PRO A 180 -15.42 6.65 1.68
CA PRO A 180 -15.72 5.29 1.21
C PRO A 180 -14.64 4.27 1.59
N TRP A 181 -13.36 4.64 1.52
CA TRP A 181 -12.24 3.79 1.93
C TRP A 181 -12.09 3.75 3.44
N ALA A 182 -12.10 4.92 4.10
CA ALA A 182 -11.91 5.02 5.54
C ALA A 182 -12.98 4.22 6.31
N TYR A 183 -14.22 4.21 5.82
CA TYR A 183 -15.34 3.59 6.53
C TYR A 183 -15.78 2.25 5.94
N GLY A 184 -15.30 1.89 4.75
CA GLY A 184 -15.68 0.66 4.02
C GLY A 184 -14.80 -0.56 4.27
N ALA A 185 -13.62 -0.42 4.88
CA ALA A 185 -12.68 -1.52 5.14
C ALA A 185 -12.77 -2.07 6.57
N ASP A 186 -12.39 -3.35 6.75
CA ASP A 186 -12.25 -3.98 8.07
C ASP A 186 -10.87 -3.69 8.71
N LEU A 187 -9.84 -3.49 7.87
CA LEU A 187 -8.46 -3.19 8.29
C LEU A 187 -7.98 -1.93 7.56
N VAL A 188 -7.78 -0.84 8.28
CA VAL A 188 -7.45 0.46 7.68
C VAL A 188 -6.01 0.83 8.03
N PHE A 189 -5.22 1.12 7.00
CA PHE A 189 -3.88 1.65 7.12
C PHE A 189 -3.86 3.12 6.70
N LEU A 190 -2.99 3.92 7.32
CA LEU A 190 -2.75 5.31 6.93
C LEU A 190 -1.35 5.77 7.37
N SER A 191 -0.89 6.89 6.82
CA SER A 191 0.33 7.57 7.26
C SER A 191 -0.01 8.67 8.28
N ALA A 192 0.80 8.76 9.34
CA ALA A 192 0.68 9.82 10.34
C ALA A 192 1.14 11.21 9.83
N ALA A 193 1.77 11.28 8.64
CA ALA A 193 2.44 12.48 8.13
C ALA A 193 1.55 13.73 8.02
N SER A 194 0.25 13.57 7.69
CA SER A 194 -0.69 14.70 7.55
C SER A 194 -1.50 15.00 8.80
N VAL A 195 -1.44 14.16 9.82
CA VAL A 195 -2.31 14.24 11.00
C VAL A 195 -1.56 14.63 12.27
N GLY A 196 -0.27 14.30 12.37
CA GLY A 196 0.57 14.66 13.52
C GLY A 196 -0.08 14.28 14.86
N GLU A 197 -0.17 15.22 15.80
CA GLU A 197 -0.76 15.01 17.13
C GLU A 197 -2.26 14.62 17.08
N ARG A 198 -2.96 14.87 15.97
CA ARG A 198 -4.36 14.46 15.79
C ARG A 198 -4.51 12.95 15.53
N ILE A 199 -3.42 12.18 15.43
CA ILE A 199 -3.49 10.76 15.08
C ILE A 199 -4.47 9.95 15.94
N PRO A 200 -4.57 10.12 17.28
CA PRO A 200 -5.53 9.36 18.08
C PRO A 200 -6.98 9.72 17.75
N ALA A 201 -7.25 10.98 17.41
CA ALA A 201 -8.60 11.42 17.04
C ALA A 201 -9.02 10.85 15.68
N VAL A 202 -8.13 10.91 14.68
CA VAL A 202 -8.41 10.39 13.33
C VAL A 202 -8.62 8.86 13.34
N MET A 203 -7.80 8.12 14.07
CA MET A 203 -7.98 6.66 14.21
C MET A 203 -9.31 6.31 14.89
N ARG A 204 -9.71 7.06 15.93
CA ARG A 204 -11.02 6.87 16.58
C ARG A 204 -12.17 7.18 15.62
N GLN A 205 -12.08 8.28 14.87
CA GLN A 205 -13.09 8.65 13.87
C GLN A 205 -13.33 7.52 12.86
N ILE A 206 -12.27 6.88 12.37
CA ILE A 206 -12.35 5.74 11.44
C ILE A 206 -13.14 4.57 12.07
N LEU A 207 -12.86 4.24 13.33
CA LEU A 207 -13.57 3.16 14.04
C LEU A 207 -15.03 3.54 14.37
N GLU A 208 -15.30 4.78 14.76
CA GLU A 208 -16.63 5.23 15.17
C GLU A 208 -17.60 5.32 13.99
N HIS A 209 -17.14 5.80 12.84
CA HIS A 209 -17.99 6.02 11.65
C HIS A 209 -17.93 4.87 10.65
N GLY A 210 -16.86 4.07 10.70
CA GLY A 210 -16.62 2.96 9.79
C GLY A 210 -16.85 1.59 10.41
N ARG A 211 -16.65 0.57 9.59
CA ARG A 211 -16.72 -0.84 10.02
C ARG A 211 -15.38 -1.41 10.49
N ALA A 212 -14.29 -0.66 10.39
CA ALA A 212 -12.95 -1.13 10.69
C ALA A 212 -12.88 -1.79 12.08
N ALA A 213 -12.25 -2.96 12.17
CA ALA A 213 -11.93 -3.60 13.44
C ALA A 213 -10.54 -3.18 13.95
N LEU A 214 -9.67 -2.71 13.04
CA LEU A 214 -8.30 -2.33 13.31
C LEU A 214 -7.92 -1.14 12.43
N VAL A 215 -7.26 -0.15 13.03
CA VAL A 215 -6.59 0.95 12.31
C VAL A 215 -5.11 0.94 12.66
N VAL A 216 -4.24 1.03 11.66
CA VAL A 216 -2.79 1.12 11.83
C VAL A 216 -2.25 2.36 11.13
N ALA A 217 -1.62 3.25 11.89
CA ALA A 217 -0.99 4.45 11.36
C ALA A 217 0.53 4.32 11.39
N THR A 218 1.17 4.24 10.23
CA THR A 218 2.64 4.25 10.14
C THR A 218 3.18 5.67 10.33
N ASP A 219 4.22 5.82 11.14
CA ASP A 219 4.84 7.10 11.52
C ASP A 219 6.35 7.12 11.25
N GLY A 220 6.77 6.49 10.15
CA GLY A 220 8.15 6.45 9.70
C GLY A 220 9.14 6.03 10.80
N ALA A 221 10.14 6.88 11.07
CA ALA A 221 11.15 6.63 12.10
C ALA A 221 10.61 6.64 13.54
N ALA A 222 9.41 7.17 13.77
CA ALA A 222 8.73 7.10 15.07
C ALA A 222 7.97 5.78 15.27
N GLY A 223 7.85 4.92 14.24
CA GLY A 223 7.24 3.59 14.33
C GLY A 223 5.81 3.56 13.82
N CYS A 224 4.87 3.08 14.61
CA CYS A 224 3.45 3.09 14.24
C CYS A 224 2.50 3.16 15.44
N HIS A 225 1.26 3.56 15.18
CA HIS A 225 0.17 3.51 16.14
C HIS A 225 -0.87 2.48 15.70
N VAL A 226 -1.38 1.70 16.64
CA VAL A 226 -2.41 0.69 16.38
C VAL A 226 -3.59 0.91 17.31
N LEU A 227 -4.80 0.89 16.75
CA LEU A 227 -6.05 1.01 17.52
C LEU A 227 -7.02 -0.10 17.09
N GLU A 228 -7.34 -0.99 18.03
CA GLU A 228 -8.38 -2.00 17.84
C GLU A 228 -9.75 -1.46 18.28
N ARG A 229 -10.82 -1.92 17.62
CA ARG A 229 -12.18 -1.59 18.03
C ARG A 229 -12.43 -2.09 19.46
N GLY A 230 -12.75 -1.16 20.35
CA GLY A 230 -12.97 -1.43 21.77
C GLY A 230 -11.84 -0.95 22.67
N ASP A 231 -10.65 -0.67 22.12
CA ASP A 231 -9.56 -0.03 22.86
C ASP A 231 -9.88 1.45 23.10
N SER A 232 -9.47 1.98 24.25
CA SER A 232 -9.71 3.38 24.64
C SER A 232 -8.75 4.38 24.00
N ALA A 233 -7.55 3.91 23.60
CA ALA A 233 -6.51 4.73 23.01
C ALA A 233 -5.57 3.90 22.11
N PRO A 234 -4.94 4.50 21.08
CA PRO A 234 -3.98 3.80 20.25
C PRO A 234 -2.75 3.37 21.06
N ARG A 235 -2.27 2.16 20.81
CA ARG A 235 -0.96 1.68 21.26
C ARG A 235 0.11 2.16 20.30
N HIS A 236 1.20 2.71 20.83
CA HIS A 236 2.37 3.08 20.05
C HIS A 236 3.39 1.95 20.08
N PHE A 237 3.99 1.67 18.91
CA PHE A 237 5.06 0.70 18.73
C PHE A 237 6.25 1.42 18.10
N PRO A 238 7.47 1.29 18.67
CA PRO A 238 8.66 1.95 18.14
C PRO A 238 9.05 1.36 16.77
N ALA A 239 9.75 2.16 15.96
CA ALA A 239 10.33 1.68 14.72
C ALA A 239 11.41 0.62 14.98
N VAL A 240 11.59 -0.27 14.01
CA VAL A 240 12.74 -1.17 13.97
C VAL A 240 13.90 -0.43 13.29
N THR A 241 15.09 -0.51 13.89
CA THR A 241 16.31 0.02 13.27
C THR A 241 16.59 -0.72 11.96
N PRO A 242 16.68 -0.02 10.82
CA PRO A 242 17.02 -0.66 9.55
C PRO A 242 18.37 -1.38 9.61
N GLU A 243 18.44 -2.60 9.08
CA GLU A 243 19.70 -3.37 8.97
C GLU A 243 20.64 -2.80 7.90
N ARG A 244 20.11 -1.94 7.02
CA ARG A 244 20.81 -1.27 5.92
C ARG A 244 20.63 0.24 6.05
N PRO A 245 21.57 1.06 5.55
CA PRO A 245 21.36 2.51 5.46
C PRO A 245 20.05 2.83 4.72
N VAL A 246 19.31 3.83 5.21
CA VAL A 246 18.10 4.31 4.53
C VAL A 246 18.52 5.02 3.24
N VAL A 247 17.99 4.56 2.11
CA VAL A 247 18.25 5.09 0.76
C VAL A 247 17.04 5.83 0.22
N ASP A 248 15.86 5.21 0.28
CA ASP A 248 14.60 5.77 -0.22
C ASP A 248 13.44 5.15 0.59
N SER A 249 12.59 5.98 1.20
CA SER A 249 11.47 5.48 2.04
C SER A 249 10.18 5.22 1.25
N ASN A 250 10.16 5.48 -0.07
CA ASN A 250 8.99 5.24 -0.90
C ASN A 250 8.62 3.75 -0.93
N GLY A 251 7.34 3.45 -0.67
CA GLY A 251 6.82 2.08 -0.61
C GLY A 251 7.01 1.38 0.74
N ALA A 252 7.64 2.01 1.73
CA ALA A 252 7.81 1.42 3.07
C ALA A 252 6.46 1.14 3.76
N GLY A 253 5.46 1.98 3.54
CA GLY A 253 4.10 1.77 4.05
C GLY A 253 3.39 0.57 3.40
N ASP A 254 3.53 0.41 2.08
CA ASP A 254 2.98 -0.74 1.36
C ASP A 254 3.66 -2.04 1.84
N ALA A 255 5.00 -2.03 2.00
CA ALA A 255 5.76 -3.16 2.52
C ALA A 255 5.40 -3.50 3.98
N PHE A 256 5.16 -2.48 4.82
CA PHE A 256 4.66 -2.66 6.18
C PHE A 256 3.30 -3.36 6.17
N LEU A 257 2.36 -2.83 5.39
CA LEU A 257 1.00 -3.35 5.29
C LEU A 257 0.98 -4.81 4.86
N THR A 258 1.73 -5.17 3.82
CA THR A 258 1.72 -6.54 3.29
C THR A 258 2.30 -7.54 4.27
N ALA A 259 3.41 -7.22 4.95
CA ALA A 259 4.00 -8.10 5.95
C ALA A 259 3.16 -8.20 7.22
N PHE A 260 2.54 -7.10 7.65
CA PHE A 260 1.57 -7.10 8.75
C PHE A 260 0.41 -8.05 8.44
N LEU A 261 -0.20 -7.92 7.26
CA LEU A 261 -1.35 -8.72 6.87
C LEU A 261 -0.99 -10.18 6.60
N HIS A 262 0.17 -10.46 6.01
CA HIS A 262 0.70 -11.81 5.84
C HIS A 262 0.82 -12.55 7.18
N SER A 263 1.46 -11.92 8.19
CA SER A 263 1.56 -12.49 9.53
C SER A 263 0.19 -12.65 10.18
N ARG A 264 -0.71 -11.69 9.99
CA ARG A 264 -2.07 -11.73 10.51
C ARG A 264 -2.90 -12.87 9.91
N PHE A 265 -2.79 -13.13 8.60
CA PHE A 265 -3.48 -14.25 7.93
C PHE A 265 -3.01 -15.61 8.43
N SER A 266 -1.77 -15.67 8.93
CA SER A 266 -1.19 -16.86 9.57
C SER A 266 -1.63 -17.03 11.03
N GLY A 267 -2.47 -16.14 11.56
CA GLY A 267 -2.98 -16.19 12.94
C GLY A 267 -1.99 -15.68 14.00
N ALA A 268 -0.97 -14.93 13.60
CA ALA A 268 -0.01 -14.34 14.53
C ALA A 268 -0.67 -13.30 15.47
N PRO A 269 -0.17 -13.14 16.71
CA PRO A 269 -0.63 -12.07 17.61
C PRO A 269 -0.27 -10.69 17.04
N LEU A 270 -0.95 -9.66 17.53
CA LEU A 270 -0.81 -8.29 17.00
C LEU A 270 0.64 -7.80 17.02
N ASP A 271 1.35 -7.98 18.13
CA ASP A 271 2.74 -7.50 18.29
C ASP A 271 3.67 -8.13 17.23
N ALA A 272 3.46 -9.40 16.89
CA ALA A 272 4.19 -10.07 15.82
C ALA A 272 3.81 -9.55 14.43
N CYS A 273 2.55 -9.16 14.21
CA CYS A 273 2.11 -8.51 12.98
C CYS A 273 2.77 -7.14 12.82
N VAL A 274 2.81 -6.34 13.90
CA VAL A 274 3.49 -5.04 13.91
C VAL A 274 4.98 -5.21 13.65
N LEU A 275 5.64 -6.17 14.32
CA LEU A 275 7.07 -6.41 14.12
C LEU A 275 7.38 -6.80 12.67
N ALA A 276 6.60 -7.71 12.08
CA ALA A 276 6.75 -8.10 10.68
C ALA A 276 6.56 -6.91 9.73
N GLY A 277 5.56 -6.07 9.98
CA GLY A 277 5.35 -4.82 9.24
C GLY A 277 6.55 -3.89 9.35
N SER A 278 7.02 -3.61 10.57
CA SER A 278 8.15 -2.72 10.84
C SER A 278 9.44 -3.21 10.18
N VAL A 279 9.74 -4.51 10.25
CA VAL A 279 10.90 -5.13 9.60
C VAL A 279 10.82 -5.00 8.08
N SER A 280 9.66 -5.28 7.49
CA SER A 280 9.45 -5.18 6.04
C SER A 280 9.54 -3.73 5.53
N GLY A 281 8.94 -2.78 6.26
CA GLY A 281 9.05 -1.36 5.96
C GLY A 281 10.49 -0.85 6.04
N ALA A 282 11.22 -1.23 7.10
CA ALA A 282 12.63 -0.89 7.25
C ALA A 282 13.51 -1.54 6.17
N TYR A 283 13.18 -2.76 5.73
CA TYR A 283 13.86 -3.42 4.62
C TYR A 283 13.67 -2.65 3.31
N ALA A 284 12.44 -2.26 2.99
CA ALA A 284 12.11 -1.50 1.78
C ALA A 284 12.86 -0.16 1.72
N CYS A 285 13.07 0.49 2.87
CA CYS A 285 13.84 1.73 2.96
C CYS A 285 15.30 1.62 2.49
N GLY A 286 15.86 0.40 2.42
CA GLY A 286 17.27 0.16 2.12
C GLY A 286 17.63 0.17 0.63
N SER A 287 16.65 0.35 -0.26
CA SER A 287 16.83 0.18 -1.71
C SER A 287 16.26 1.39 -2.47
N PRO A 288 16.91 1.85 -3.55
CA PRO A 288 16.40 2.98 -4.33
C PRO A 288 15.21 2.56 -5.21
N GLY A 289 14.24 3.45 -5.38
CA GLY A 289 13.12 3.25 -6.28
C GLY A 289 11.98 2.47 -5.62
N THR A 290 10.76 2.93 -5.89
CA THR A 290 9.56 2.40 -5.26
C THR A 290 9.32 0.94 -5.69
N HIS A 291 9.23 0.03 -4.71
CA HIS A 291 8.93 -1.40 -4.90
C HIS A 291 9.95 -2.20 -5.73
N GLU A 292 11.17 -1.69 -5.96
CA GLU A 292 12.21 -2.41 -6.72
C GLU A 292 12.78 -3.62 -5.98
N GLU A 293 12.74 -3.58 -4.64
CA GLU A 293 13.18 -4.69 -3.80
C GLU A 293 12.14 -4.95 -2.72
N LEU A 294 11.65 -6.19 -2.69
CA LEU A 294 10.61 -6.63 -1.75
C LEU A 294 11.13 -7.82 -0.96
N ILE A 295 10.86 -7.81 0.35
CA ILE A 295 11.32 -8.87 1.24
C ILE A 295 10.56 -10.17 0.94
N SER A 296 11.29 -11.27 0.80
CA SER A 296 10.68 -12.59 0.67
C SER A 296 10.19 -13.11 2.02
N ALA A 297 9.27 -14.08 2.04
CA ALA A 297 8.81 -14.70 3.29
C ALA A 297 9.95 -15.27 4.15
N ALA A 298 10.93 -15.92 3.52
CA ALA A 298 12.10 -16.47 4.22
C ALA A 298 13.01 -15.38 4.79
N ALA A 299 13.24 -14.30 4.03
CA ALA A 299 14.02 -13.16 4.50
C ALA A 299 13.31 -12.42 5.64
N LEU A 300 11.98 -12.27 5.56
CA LEU A 300 11.15 -11.67 6.60
C LEU A 300 11.24 -12.48 7.90
N ALA A 301 11.06 -13.80 7.84
CA ALA A 301 11.16 -14.66 9.02
C ALA A 301 12.52 -14.53 9.71
N ALA A 302 13.61 -14.57 8.94
CA ALA A 302 14.95 -14.41 9.47
C ALA A 302 15.21 -13.01 10.07
N ALA A 303 14.65 -11.96 9.46
CA ALA A 303 14.80 -10.59 9.94
C ALA A 303 13.97 -10.31 11.20
N VAL A 304 12.76 -10.87 11.29
CA VAL A 304 11.93 -10.83 12.52
C VAL A 304 12.66 -11.53 13.67
N GLU A 305 13.20 -12.73 13.44
CA GLU A 305 13.98 -13.45 14.46
C GLU A 305 15.15 -12.57 14.97
N ARG A 306 15.92 -11.94 14.08
CA ARG A 306 17.01 -11.04 14.50
C ARG A 306 16.51 -9.85 15.31
N ALA A 307 15.41 -9.21 14.88
CA ALA A 307 14.85 -8.05 15.55
C ALA A 307 14.37 -8.35 16.99
N GLU A 308 13.83 -9.56 17.23
CA GLU A 308 13.43 -10.02 18.57
C GLU A 308 14.65 -10.18 19.50
N HIS A 309 15.78 -10.66 18.96
CA HIS A 309 17.01 -10.87 19.73
C HIS A 309 17.79 -9.59 20.03
N THR A 310 17.58 -8.52 19.28
CA THR A 310 18.29 -7.24 19.48
C THR A 310 17.73 -6.38 20.63
N GLY A 311 16.52 -6.64 21.13
CA GLY A 311 15.87 -5.80 22.15
C GLY A 311 15.75 -4.31 21.74
N PRO A 312 15.12 -3.44 22.55
CA PRO A 312 15.15 -2.00 22.28
C PRO A 312 16.61 -1.52 22.40
N GLY A 313 17.22 -1.24 21.25
CA GLY A 313 18.66 -1.03 21.11
C GLY A 313 19.21 0.12 21.96
N VAL A 314 20.30 -0.19 22.67
CA VAL A 314 21.31 0.81 23.03
C VAL A 314 21.85 1.42 21.73
N PRO A 315 22.01 2.76 21.62
CA PRO A 315 22.44 3.37 20.37
C PRO A 315 23.86 2.93 20.02
N VAL A 316 24.05 2.43 18.79
CA VAL A 316 25.38 2.29 18.20
C VAL A 316 25.85 3.70 17.81
N ARG A 317 26.99 4.09 18.36
CA ARG A 317 27.64 5.39 18.16
C ARG A 317 28.23 5.54 16.77
#